data_AF-A0A380H4N5-F1
#
_entry.id   AF-A0A380H4N5-F1
#
_cell.length_a   1.000
_cell.length_b   1.000
_cell.length_c   1.000
_cell.angle_alpha   90.00
_cell.angle_beta   90.00
_cell.angle_gamma   90.00
#
_symmetry.space_group_name_H-M   'P 1'
#
loop_
_entity.id
_entity.type
_entity.pdbx_description
1 polymer ?
#
loop_
_entity_poly.entity_id
_entity_poly.type
_entity_poly.pdbx_seq_one_letter_code
_entity_poly.pdbx_strand_id
1 'polypeptide(L)'
;MYLTIEGGCYAKAINLSKEKETQIYNAIEYGTVLENTVVKDDGTADFEDNQFTENTRAAYPINHIDNIVLPSKAAHSNTIIFLTADAFGVIPPISKLTKDQAMYHFLSGFTSKLVGTERGVTEPEPLFSTCFGAPFLLLNPTVYANLLGDLIDKHGINVYFS
;
A
#
# COMPACT_ATOMS: atom_id res chain seq x y z
N MET A 1 -19.17 0.51 8.76
CA MET A 1 -18.28 1.64 9.11
C MET A 1 -16.87 1.10 9.03
N TYR A 2 -15.98 1.79 8.30
CA TYR A 2 -14.55 1.52 8.29
C TYR A 2 -13.85 2.40 9.32
N LEU A 3 -12.78 1.89 9.92
CA LEU A 3 -11.97 2.57 10.93
C LEU A 3 -10.51 2.23 10.64
N THR A 4 -9.63 3.24 10.70
CA THR A 4 -8.18 3.00 10.71
C THR A 4 -7.76 2.34 12.03
N ILE A 5 -6.79 1.43 11.96
CA ILE A 5 -6.17 0.83 13.15
C ILE A 5 -5.04 1.73 13.68
N GLU A 6 -4.49 2.59 12.82
CA GLU A 6 -3.29 3.39 13.09
C GLU A 6 -3.60 4.88 13.30
N GLY A 7 -2.83 5.55 14.16
CA GLY A 7 -2.91 7.00 14.40
C GLY A 7 -1.93 7.83 13.56
N GLY A 8 -1.28 7.22 12.58
CA GLY A 8 -0.24 7.82 11.73
C GLY A 8 -0.02 7.02 10.46
N CYS A 9 0.99 7.43 9.70
CA CYS A 9 1.38 6.78 8.45
C CYS A 9 2.83 6.32 8.52
N TYR A 10 3.13 5.19 7.89
CA TYR A 10 4.48 4.65 7.74
C TYR A 10 4.89 4.58 6.26
N ALA A 11 5.20 5.75 5.69
CA ALA A 11 5.40 5.91 4.26
C ALA A 11 6.81 5.50 3.82
N LYS A 12 6.93 4.95 2.60
CA LYS A 12 8.23 4.77 1.92
C LYS A 12 8.78 6.15 1.56
N ALA A 13 10.05 6.40 1.86
CA ALA A 13 10.69 7.71 1.70
C ALA A 13 11.67 7.77 0.51
N ILE A 14 12.06 6.63 -0.08
CA ILE A 14 13.00 6.63 -1.22
C ILE A 14 12.36 7.32 -2.44
N ASN A 15 13.14 8.14 -3.13
CA ASN A 15 12.75 8.94 -4.28
C ASN A 15 11.56 9.89 -4.04
N LEU A 16 11.25 10.17 -2.77
CA LEU A 16 10.18 11.09 -2.40
C LEU A 16 10.54 12.49 -2.90
N SER A 17 9.63 13.11 -3.65
CA SER A 17 9.80 14.48 -4.09
C SER A 17 8.56 15.33 -3.79
N LYS A 18 8.79 16.60 -3.49
CA LYS A 18 7.69 17.54 -3.25
C LYS A 18 6.78 17.70 -4.46
N GLU A 19 7.31 17.51 -5.66
CA GLU A 19 6.60 17.66 -6.93
C GLU A 19 5.64 16.51 -7.18
N LYS A 20 6.04 15.27 -6.87
CA LYS A 20 5.23 14.07 -7.11
C LYS A 20 4.31 13.73 -5.94
N GLU A 21 4.80 13.88 -4.70
CA GLU A 21 4.07 13.51 -3.49
C GLU A 21 4.01 14.65 -2.46
N THR A 22 3.47 15.81 -2.85
CA THR A 22 3.48 17.04 -2.03
C THR A 22 2.97 16.83 -0.60
N GLN A 23 1.88 16.09 -0.39
CA GLN A 23 1.32 15.88 0.95
C GLN A 23 2.24 15.05 1.85
N ILE A 24 2.80 13.95 1.32
CA ILE A 24 3.72 13.09 2.09
C ILE A 24 5.02 13.85 2.39
N TYR A 25 5.54 14.59 1.41
CA TYR A 25 6.75 15.41 1.59
C TYR A 25 6.56 16.47 2.67
N ASN A 26 5.44 17.20 2.63
CA ASN A 26 5.14 18.23 3.63
C ASN A 26 4.85 17.65 5.02
N ALA A 27 4.39 16.40 5.11
CA ALA A 27 4.18 15.71 6.39
C ALA A 27 5.50 15.33 7.09
N ILE A 28 6.64 15.42 6.40
CA ILE A 28 7.96 15.25 6.99
C ILE A 28 8.39 16.57 7.62
N GLU A 29 7.98 16.76 8.87
CA GLU A 29 8.32 17.92 9.70
C GLU A 29 8.70 17.47 11.12
N TYR A 30 8.85 18.42 12.05
CA TYR A 30 9.19 18.10 13.44
C TYR A 30 8.19 17.11 14.03
N GLY A 31 8.69 16.02 14.63
CA GLY A 31 7.88 14.92 15.15
C GLY A 31 7.85 13.70 14.23
N THR A 32 8.28 13.83 12.97
CA THR A 32 8.50 12.71 12.06
C THR A 32 9.76 11.93 12.43
N VAL A 33 9.68 10.61 12.37
CA VAL A 33 10.84 9.72 12.51
C VAL A 33 11.23 9.22 11.11
N LEU A 34 12.43 9.59 10.67
CA LEU A 34 13.05 9.04 9.46
C LEU A 34 13.84 7.79 9.81
N GLU A 35 13.64 6.72 9.05
CA GLU A 35 14.32 5.43 9.25
C GLU A 35 15.20 5.13 8.02
N ASN A 36 16.49 4.95 8.26
CA ASN A 36 17.51 4.63 7.26
C ASN A 36 17.67 5.66 6.12
N THR A 37 17.05 6.84 6.22
CA THR A 37 17.26 7.97 5.30
C THR A 37 18.58 8.66 5.62
N VAL A 38 19.37 8.94 4.58
CA VAL A 38 20.64 9.65 4.73
C VAL A 38 20.35 11.13 4.99
N VAL A 39 21.14 11.74 5.86
CA VAL A 39 21.05 13.16 6.19
C VAL A 39 22.32 13.83 5.68
N LYS A 40 22.14 14.90 4.90
CA LYS A 40 23.23 15.72 4.35
C LYS A 40 23.88 16.55 5.46
N ASP A 41 25.05 17.11 5.18
CA ASP A 41 25.80 17.94 6.12
C ASP A 41 25.02 19.18 6.59
N ASP A 42 24.05 19.66 5.80
CA ASP A 42 23.17 20.78 6.14
C ASP A 42 21.95 20.37 6.99
N GLY A 43 21.83 19.08 7.33
CA GLY A 43 20.73 18.52 8.11
C GLY A 43 19.49 18.15 7.29
N THR A 44 19.50 18.34 5.98
CA THR A 44 18.38 17.94 5.11
C THR A 44 18.42 16.44 4.78
N ALA A 45 17.25 15.83 4.64
CA ALA A 45 17.13 14.43 4.24
C ALA A 45 17.46 14.26 2.74
N ASP A 46 18.33 13.30 2.43
CA ASP A 46 18.55 12.83 1.07
C ASP A 46 17.63 11.64 0.79
N PHE A 47 16.54 11.88 0.05
CA PHE A 47 15.57 10.85 -0.31
C PHE A 47 16.01 10.01 -1.51
N GLU A 48 17.05 10.40 -2.25
CA GLU A 48 17.56 9.63 -3.40
C GLU A 48 18.66 8.65 -3.00
N ASP A 49 19.34 8.88 -1.87
CA ASP A 49 20.40 8.01 -1.38
C ASP A 49 19.85 6.73 -0.73
N ASN A 50 20.14 5.59 -1.36
CA ASN A 50 19.77 4.24 -0.92
C ASN A 50 20.95 3.43 -0.36
N GLN A 51 22.05 4.06 0.07
CA GLN A 51 23.28 3.36 0.47
C GLN A 51 23.05 2.29 1.55
N PHE A 52 22.07 2.49 2.43
CA PHE A 52 21.69 1.50 3.46
C PHE A 52 20.60 0.55 2.98
N THR A 53 19.57 1.07 2.30
CA THR A 53 18.42 0.30 1.83
C THR A 53 17.56 1.12 0.85
N GLU A 54 16.84 0.45 -0.04
CA GLU A 54 15.76 1.06 -0.85
C GLU A 54 14.43 1.15 -0.08
N ASN A 55 14.35 0.58 1.12
CA ASN A 55 13.16 0.63 1.98
C ASN A 55 13.32 1.71 3.07
N THR A 56 13.81 2.91 2.71
CA THR A 56 13.81 4.05 3.64
C THR A 56 12.37 4.44 3.98
N ARG A 57 12.13 4.91 5.22
CA ARG A 57 10.77 5.15 5.73
C ARG A 57 10.66 6.48 6.48
N ALA A 58 9.45 7.03 6.47
CA ALA A 58 9.06 8.17 7.28
C ALA A 58 7.78 7.81 8.07
N ALA A 59 7.89 7.82 9.40
CA ALA A 59 6.77 7.63 10.31
C ALA A 59 6.32 8.99 10.86
N TYR A 60 5.07 9.37 10.60
CA TYR A 60 4.50 10.64 11.05
C TYR A 60 3.05 10.46 11.51
N PRO A 61 2.59 11.26 12.49
CA PRO A 61 1.21 11.19 12.96
C PRO A 61 0.24 11.70 11.89
N ILE A 62 -1.00 11.21 11.92
CA ILE A 62 -1.97 11.44 10.84
C ILE A 62 -2.31 12.92 10.64
N ASN A 63 -2.19 13.73 11.69
CA ASN A 63 -2.42 15.17 11.68
C ASN A 63 -1.35 15.98 10.93
N HIS A 64 -0.28 15.36 10.45
CA HIS A 64 0.66 16.00 9.51
C HIS A 64 0.11 16.06 8.07
N ILE A 65 -1.03 15.40 7.80
CA ILE A 65 -1.73 15.46 6.51
C ILE A 65 -2.97 16.35 6.66
N ASP A 66 -3.13 17.33 5.76
CA ASP A 66 -4.24 18.29 5.83
C ASP A 66 -5.62 17.67 5.55
N ASN A 67 -5.71 16.78 4.55
CA ASN A 67 -6.98 16.23 4.07
C ASN A 67 -7.31 14.88 4.73
N ILE A 68 -7.55 14.90 6.04
CA ILE A 68 -7.84 13.69 6.83
C ILE A 68 -9.25 13.68 7.39
N VAL A 69 -9.72 12.48 7.72
CA VAL A 69 -10.94 12.29 8.49
C VAL A 69 -10.57 12.04 9.95
N LEU A 70 -11.18 12.79 10.87
CA LEU A 70 -11.14 12.57 12.32
C LEU A 70 -12.56 12.26 12.82
N PRO A 71 -12.80 11.21 13.62
CA PRO A 71 -11.84 10.29 14.27
C PRO A 71 -11.44 9.09 13.38
N SER A 72 -11.08 9.32 12.11
CA SER A 72 -10.61 8.33 11.14
C SER A 72 -11.56 7.14 10.94
N LYS A 73 -12.85 7.46 10.92
CA LYS A 73 -13.96 6.56 10.65
C LYS A 73 -14.72 7.02 9.41
N ALA A 74 -15.14 6.07 8.59
CA ALA A 74 -15.92 6.33 7.39
C ALA A 74 -17.12 5.38 7.26
N ALA A 75 -18.09 5.76 6.44
CA ALA A 75 -19.18 4.87 6.04
C ALA A 75 -18.64 3.65 5.28
N HIS A 76 -19.51 2.66 4.99
CA HIS A 76 -19.10 1.54 4.15
C HIS A 76 -18.69 2.04 2.76
N SER A 77 -17.53 1.59 2.29
CA SER A 77 -17.07 1.83 0.93
C SER A 77 -18.05 1.25 -0.08
N ASN A 78 -18.23 1.96 -1.18
CA ASN A 78 -18.92 1.48 -2.38
C ASN A 78 -17.95 0.83 -3.39
N THR A 79 -16.64 0.90 -3.12
CA THR A 79 -15.57 0.51 -4.04
C THR A 79 -14.39 -0.14 -3.31
N ILE A 80 -13.90 -1.27 -3.82
CA ILE A 80 -12.66 -1.90 -3.40
C ILE A 80 -11.73 -1.97 -4.60
N ILE A 81 -10.46 -1.63 -4.40
CA ILE A 81 -9.43 -1.71 -5.41
C ILE A 81 -8.35 -2.65 -4.87
N PHE A 82 -8.07 -3.71 -5.61
CA PHE A 82 -6.88 -4.52 -5.40
C PHE A 82 -5.75 -3.94 -6.25
N LEU A 83 -4.63 -3.64 -5.62
CA LEU A 83 -3.44 -3.11 -6.28
C LEU A 83 -2.45 -4.24 -6.51
N THR A 84 -2.02 -4.40 -7.75
CA THR A 84 -0.97 -5.33 -8.17
C THR A 84 0.12 -4.57 -8.90
N ALA A 85 1.37 -4.78 -8.53
CA ALA A 85 2.48 -4.53 -9.45
C ALA A 85 2.55 -5.70 -10.44
N ASP A 86 2.12 -5.51 -11.69
CA ASP A 86 2.30 -6.51 -12.77
C ASP A 86 3.49 -6.13 -13.66
N ALA A 87 4.65 -6.72 -13.38
CA ALA A 87 5.87 -6.54 -14.14
C ALA A 87 5.86 -7.29 -15.49
N PHE A 88 4.85 -8.14 -15.75
CA PHE A 88 4.69 -8.83 -17.04
C PHE A 88 3.88 -8.02 -18.05
N GLY A 89 3.16 -6.98 -17.61
CA GLY A 89 2.36 -6.11 -18.47
C GLY A 89 1.18 -6.82 -19.16
N VAL A 90 0.66 -7.87 -18.53
CA VAL A 90 -0.45 -8.68 -19.05
C VAL A 90 -1.79 -8.13 -18.57
N ILE A 91 -1.83 -7.62 -17.35
CA ILE A 91 -3.06 -7.20 -16.69
C ILE A 91 -3.44 -5.78 -17.17
N PRO A 92 -4.70 -5.55 -17.59
CA PRO A 92 -5.15 -4.23 -17.98
C PRO A 92 -4.98 -3.21 -16.83
N PRO A 93 -4.76 -1.92 -17.12
CA PRO A 93 -4.57 -0.90 -16.08
C PRO A 93 -5.69 -0.83 -15.04
N ILE A 94 -6.92 -1.14 -15.43
CA ILE A 94 -8.03 -1.32 -14.50
C ILE A 94 -9.02 -2.34 -15.07
N SER A 95 -9.47 -3.26 -14.23
CA SER A 95 -10.49 -4.27 -14.57
C SER A 95 -11.58 -4.28 -13.52
N LYS A 96 -12.85 -4.11 -13.94
CA LYS A 96 -14.00 -4.33 -13.03
C LYS A 96 -14.23 -5.83 -12.87
N LEU A 97 -14.20 -6.30 -11.64
CA LEU A 97 -14.34 -7.72 -11.32
C LEU A 97 -15.80 -8.09 -11.01
N THR A 98 -16.17 -9.31 -11.38
CA THR A 98 -17.31 -10.00 -10.75
C THR A 98 -16.95 -10.41 -9.32
N LYS A 99 -17.94 -10.78 -8.49
CA LYS A 99 -17.68 -11.27 -7.13
C LYS A 99 -16.74 -12.47 -7.12
N ASP A 100 -16.98 -13.46 -7.99
CA ASP A 100 -16.14 -14.67 -8.03
C ASP A 100 -14.70 -14.34 -8.44
N GLN A 101 -14.53 -13.42 -9.40
CA GLN A 101 -13.20 -12.91 -9.76
C GLN A 101 -12.55 -12.16 -8.61
N ALA A 102 -13.31 -11.32 -7.89
CA ALA A 102 -12.80 -10.63 -6.71
C ALA A 102 -12.33 -11.62 -5.65
N MET A 103 -13.08 -12.70 -5.40
CA MET A 103 -12.67 -13.70 -4.44
C MET A 103 -11.45 -14.51 -4.88
N TYR A 104 -11.40 -14.85 -6.17
CA TYR A 104 -10.24 -15.49 -6.76
C TYR A 104 -8.98 -14.62 -6.61
N HIS A 105 -9.01 -13.37 -7.10
CA HIS A 105 -7.87 -12.46 -7.03
C HIS A 105 -7.46 -12.11 -5.60
N PHE A 106 -8.42 -12.01 -4.67
CA PHE A 106 -8.12 -11.78 -3.26
C PHE A 106 -7.38 -12.96 -2.63
N LEU A 107 -7.79 -14.20 -2.91
CA LEU A 107 -7.11 -15.39 -2.41
C LEU A 107 -5.77 -15.64 -3.09
N SER A 108 -5.67 -15.40 -4.40
CA SER A 108 -4.41 -15.47 -5.13
C SER A 108 -3.42 -14.44 -4.63
N GLY A 109 -3.86 -13.19 -4.44
CA GLY A 109 -3.00 -12.08 -4.04
C GLY A 109 -1.81 -11.90 -4.96
N PHE A 110 -2.07 -12.02 -6.27
CA PHE A 110 -1.03 -11.89 -7.29
C PHE A 110 -0.43 -10.48 -7.27
N THR A 111 0.89 -10.43 -7.29
CA THR A 111 1.72 -9.27 -7.57
C THR A 111 3.04 -9.76 -8.17
N SER A 112 4.02 -8.88 -8.36
CA SER A 112 5.33 -9.27 -8.86
C SER A 112 6.41 -8.40 -8.26
N LYS A 113 7.62 -8.94 -8.23
CA LYS A 113 8.81 -8.18 -7.89
C LYS A 113 9.26 -7.38 -9.12
N LEU A 114 9.36 -6.07 -8.94
CA LEU A 114 9.85 -5.18 -9.98
C LEU A 114 11.37 -5.25 -10.05
N VAL A 115 11.92 -5.36 -11.26
CA VAL A 115 13.35 -5.31 -11.51
C VAL A 115 13.91 -4.00 -10.93
N GLY A 116 15.00 -4.10 -10.16
CA GLY A 116 15.68 -2.94 -9.57
C GLY A 116 15.01 -2.35 -8.32
N THR A 117 14.02 -3.02 -7.72
CA THR A 117 13.44 -2.62 -6.41
C THR A 117 13.74 -3.60 -5.27
N GLU A 118 14.32 -4.75 -5.62
CA GLU A 118 14.77 -5.76 -4.68
C GLU A 118 16.16 -6.26 -5.06
N ARG A 119 17.02 -6.42 -4.05
CA ARG A 119 18.41 -6.87 -4.24
C ARG A 119 18.42 -8.28 -4.83
N GLY A 120 18.92 -8.41 -6.06
CA GLY A 120 19.09 -9.69 -6.76
C GLY A 120 17.99 -10.04 -7.76
N VAL A 121 16.97 -9.20 -7.94
CA VAL A 121 15.92 -9.41 -8.96
C VAL A 121 16.37 -8.83 -10.29
N THR A 122 16.77 -9.68 -11.23
CA THR A 122 17.21 -9.31 -12.58
C THR A 122 16.11 -9.47 -13.63
N GLU A 123 15.07 -10.23 -13.34
CA GLU A 123 13.90 -10.46 -14.20
C GLU A 123 12.61 -10.39 -13.36
N PRO A 124 11.45 -10.05 -13.95
CA PRO A 124 10.17 -10.08 -13.26
C PRO A 124 9.87 -11.45 -12.62
N GLU A 125 9.67 -11.47 -11.31
CA GLU A 125 9.28 -12.68 -10.58
C GLU A 125 7.82 -12.58 -10.12
N PRO A 126 6.96 -13.56 -10.45
CA PRO A 126 5.59 -13.57 -9.96
C PRO A 126 5.59 -13.87 -8.45
N LEU A 127 4.79 -13.12 -7.70
CA LEU A 127 4.62 -13.29 -6.27
C LEU A 127 3.13 -13.45 -5.94
N PHE A 128 2.81 -14.42 -5.09
CA PHE A 128 1.45 -14.64 -4.62
C PHE A 128 1.44 -14.44 -3.10
N SER A 129 0.90 -13.31 -2.67
CA SER A 129 0.71 -12.97 -1.26
C SER A 129 -0.78 -13.05 -0.96
N THR A 130 -1.26 -14.22 -0.56
CA THR A 130 -2.68 -14.46 -0.24
C THR A 130 -3.29 -13.32 0.60
N CYS A 131 -4.47 -12.85 0.19
CA CYS A 131 -5.17 -11.69 0.76
C CYS A 131 -4.36 -10.37 0.73
N PHE A 132 -3.35 -10.27 -0.14
CA PHE A 132 -2.38 -9.16 -0.23
C PHE A 132 -1.59 -8.91 1.06
N GLY A 133 -1.53 -9.90 1.96
CA GLY A 133 -1.00 -9.71 3.30
C GLY A 133 -0.64 -11.01 4.01
N ALA A 134 -0.21 -12.03 3.26
CA ALA A 134 0.05 -13.37 3.79
C ALA A 134 0.89 -13.40 5.09
N PRO A 135 1.96 -12.59 5.26
CA PRO A 135 2.73 -12.57 6.51
C PRO A 135 1.97 -12.14 7.76
N PHE A 136 0.80 -11.51 7.61
CA PHE A 136 0.00 -10.94 8.70
C PHE A 136 -1.28 -11.75 9.01
N LEU A 137 -1.54 -12.83 8.25
CA LEU A 137 -2.76 -13.62 8.43
C LEU A 137 -2.63 -14.57 9.64
N LEU A 138 -3.50 -14.39 10.62
CA LEU A 138 -3.57 -15.27 11.81
C LEU A 138 -4.50 -16.48 11.63
N LEU A 139 -5.39 -16.43 10.63
CA LEU A 139 -6.41 -17.45 10.38
C LEU A 139 -6.27 -17.97 8.95
N ASN A 140 -7.00 -19.02 8.62
CA ASN A 140 -7.06 -19.52 7.26
C ASN A 140 -7.58 -18.41 6.31
N PRO A 141 -6.93 -18.17 5.16
CA PRO A 141 -7.34 -17.17 4.16
C PRO A 141 -8.82 -17.20 3.77
N THR A 142 -9.42 -18.40 3.74
CA THR A 142 -10.84 -18.57 3.40
C THR A 142 -11.78 -17.84 4.37
N VAL A 143 -11.38 -17.65 5.63
CA VAL A 143 -12.15 -16.88 6.61
C VAL A 143 -12.25 -15.42 6.18
N TYR A 144 -11.12 -14.82 5.79
CA TYR A 144 -11.07 -13.43 5.32
C TYR A 144 -11.79 -13.26 3.98
N ALA A 145 -11.63 -14.23 3.08
CA ALA A 145 -12.31 -14.23 1.79
C ALA A 145 -13.85 -14.31 1.94
N ASN A 146 -14.35 -15.20 2.80
CA ASN A 146 -15.79 -15.29 3.05
C ASN A 146 -16.33 -13.98 3.64
N LEU A 147 -15.63 -13.40 4.62
CA LEU A 147 -16.02 -12.12 5.22
C LEU A 147 -16.08 -10.99 4.18
N LEU A 148 -15.07 -10.91 3.30
CA LEU A 148 -15.06 -9.92 2.22
C LEU A 148 -16.22 -10.13 1.24
N GLY A 149 -16.49 -11.38 0.85
CA GLY A 149 -17.60 -11.74 -0.02
C GLY A 149 -18.96 -11.34 0.56
N ASP A 150 -19.18 -11.58 1.85
CA ASP A 150 -20.40 -11.19 2.55
C ASP A 150 -20.57 -9.67 2.60
N LEU A 151 -19.48 -8.92 2.80
CA LEU A 151 -19.50 -7.47 2.80
C LEU A 151 -19.77 -6.88 1.41
N ILE A 152 -19.24 -7.50 0.35
CA ILE A 152 -19.51 -7.11 -1.04
C ILE A 152 -21.00 -7.24 -1.33
N ASP A 153 -21.62 -8.37 -1.00
CA ASP A 153 -23.05 -8.59 -1.24
C ASP A 153 -23.91 -7.64 -0.42
N LYS A 154 -23.62 -7.54 0.88
CA LYS A 154 -24.41 -6.75 1.83
C LYS A 154 -24.44 -5.27 1.46
N HIS A 155 -23.36 -4.74 0.90
CA HIS A 155 -23.20 -3.32 0.62
C HIS A 155 -23.19 -2.98 -0.87
N GLY A 156 -23.31 -3.96 -1.76
CA GLY A 156 -23.30 -3.75 -3.21
C GLY A 156 -21.99 -3.12 -3.70
N ILE A 157 -20.86 -3.58 -3.17
CA ILE A 157 -19.54 -2.97 -3.41
C ILE A 157 -19.04 -3.33 -4.81
N ASN A 158 -18.56 -2.35 -5.56
CA ASN A 158 -17.85 -2.59 -6.82
C ASN A 158 -16.39 -2.95 -6.52
N VAL A 159 -15.88 -4.01 -7.15
CA VAL A 159 -14.48 -4.41 -6.99
C VAL A 159 -13.71 -4.21 -8.29
N TYR A 160 -12.52 -3.64 -8.18
CA TYR A 160 -11.61 -3.41 -9.28
C TYR A 160 -10.24 -4.02 -9.00
N PHE A 161 -9.56 -4.42 -10.06
CA PHE A 161 -8.18 -4.88 -10.07
C PHE A 161 -7.35 -3.89 -10.88
N SER A 162 -6.29 -3.36 -10.29
CA SER A 162 -5.44 -2.30 -10.86
C SER A 162 -3.97 -2.57 -10.59
#